data_AF-A0A5B0IHT0-F1
#
_entry.id   AF-A0A5B0IHT0-F1
#
_cell.length_a   1.000
_cell.length_b   1.000
_cell.length_c   1.000
_cell.angle_alpha   90.00
_cell.angle_beta   90.00
_cell.angle_gamma   90.00
#
_symmetry.space_group_name_H-M   'P 1'
#
loop_
_entity.id
_entity.type
_entity.pdbx_description
1 polymer ?
#
loop_
_entity_poly.entity_id
_entity_poly.type
_entity_poly.pdbx_seq_one_letter_code
_entity_poly.pdbx_strand_id
1 'polypeptide(L)'
;MSTSDMTPTRAASGRIRELVRRIAVEVFDTTEVEVPIPGFTVFTNRRLDDPLAGLRAALLMRGVAEAQLYDYARTACAVGRSWGEIGAILCLPTGNAPVGEVAFDWLVCGRAPDPDREGARSFRTPSAYWHCTTCAAQVTDDGPFESHPGDNETGHTDTSTRHQAEVTAWAQRTGRTD
;
A
#
# COMPACT_ATOMS: atom_id res chain seq x y z
N MET A 1 18.37 34.71 10.64
CA MET A 1 18.26 33.25 10.87
C MET A 1 17.05 32.77 10.08
N SER A 2 17.24 32.36 8.83
CA SER A 2 16.13 32.06 7.92
C SER A 2 15.38 30.81 8.35
N THR A 3 14.10 30.98 8.64
CA THR A 3 13.10 29.90 8.67
C THR A 3 13.13 29.22 7.30
N SER A 4 13.80 28.07 7.24
CA SER A 4 13.91 27.28 6.02
C SER A 4 12.53 26.91 5.50
N ASP A 5 12.33 27.08 4.19
CA ASP A 5 11.23 26.48 3.45
C ASP A 5 11.18 24.97 3.72
N MET A 6 10.35 24.57 4.68
CA MET A 6 10.03 23.17 4.87
C MET A 6 9.00 22.79 3.81
N THR A 7 9.39 21.91 2.90
CA THR A 7 8.41 21.29 2.00
C THR A 7 7.33 20.58 2.81
N PRO A 8 6.05 20.60 2.39
CA PRO A 8 4.95 19.93 3.09
C PRO A 8 5.25 18.47 3.44
N THR A 9 5.95 17.77 2.54
CA THR A 9 6.42 16.39 2.73
C THR A 9 7.38 16.27 3.91
N ARG A 10 8.34 17.19 4.07
CA ARG A 10 9.29 17.18 5.20
C ARG A 10 8.57 17.39 6.53
N ALA A 11 7.59 18.31 6.56
CA ALA A 11 6.76 18.53 7.74
C ALA A 11 5.88 17.30 8.08
N ALA A 12 5.33 16.62 7.06
CA ALA A 12 4.61 15.36 7.25
C ALA A 12 5.51 14.25 7.83
N SER A 13 6.71 14.06 7.27
CA SER A 13 7.67 13.09 7.79
C SER A 13 8.08 13.38 9.24
N GLY A 14 8.18 14.66 9.62
CA GLY A 14 8.41 15.06 11.01
C GLY A 14 7.28 14.61 11.94
N ARG A 15 6.03 14.85 11.55
CA ARG A 15 4.84 14.42 12.32
C ARG A 15 4.75 12.89 12.46
N ILE A 16 5.13 12.14 11.43
CA ILE A 16 5.16 10.67 11.49
C ILE A 16 6.22 10.19 12.49
N ARG A 17 7.43 10.76 12.46
CA ARG A 17 8.49 10.40 13.43
C ARG A 17 8.07 10.72 14.85
N GLU A 18 7.39 11.84 15.05
CA GLU A 18 6.84 12.22 16.35
C GLU A 18 5.77 11.24 16.82
N LEU A 19 4.86 10.83 15.92
CA LEU A 19 3.86 9.81 16.23
C LEU A 19 4.50 8.48 16.63
N VAL A 20 5.51 8.01 15.88
CA VAL A 20 6.23 6.77 16.22
C VAL A 20 6.88 6.88 17.60
N ARG A 21 7.45 8.04 17.95
CA ARG A 21 8.04 8.24 19.28
C ARG A 21 7.01 8.22 20.39
N ARG A 22 5.86 8.90 20.20
CA ARG A 22 4.75 8.85 21.17
C ARG A 22 4.20 7.44 21.35
N ILE A 23 4.05 6.67 20.27
CA ILE A 23 3.64 5.26 20.34
C ILE A 23 4.65 4.46 21.19
N ALA A 24 5.96 4.71 21.03
CA ALA A 24 6.96 4.05 21.87
C ALA A 24 6.68 4.31 23.36
N VAL A 25 6.54 5.56 23.75
CA VAL A 25 6.30 5.96 25.15
C VAL A 25 4.96 5.43 25.68
N GLU A 26 3.88 5.60 24.92
CA GLU A 26 2.51 5.32 25.37
C GLU A 26 2.16 3.82 25.35
N VAL A 27 2.71 3.05 24.41
CA VAL A 27 2.33 1.65 24.19
C VAL A 27 3.41 0.66 24.64
N PHE A 28 4.68 1.05 24.56
CA PHE A 28 5.82 0.16 24.83
C PHE A 28 6.61 0.54 26.09
N ASP A 29 6.04 1.37 26.95
CA ASP A 29 6.50 1.66 28.32
C ASP A 29 7.97 2.09 28.41
N THR A 30 8.36 3.03 27.53
CA THR A 30 9.67 3.69 27.52
C THR A 30 9.54 5.15 27.89
N THR A 31 10.61 5.76 28.39
CA THR A 31 10.66 7.18 28.70
C THR A 31 11.57 7.93 27.73
N GLU A 32 11.22 9.17 27.42
CA GLU A 32 12.14 10.09 26.73
C GLU A 32 13.17 10.67 27.72
N VAL A 33 14.44 10.58 27.33
CA VAL A 33 15.56 11.16 28.05
C VAL A 33 16.25 12.22 27.20
N GLU A 34 16.66 13.31 27.84
CA GLU A 34 17.49 14.34 27.23
C GLU A 34 18.97 14.07 27.47
N VAL A 35 19.73 13.90 26.39
CA VAL A 35 21.15 13.56 26.42
C VAL A 35 21.97 14.76 25.93
N PRO A 36 22.87 15.34 26.74
CA PRO A 36 23.72 16.45 26.31
C PRO A 36 24.50 16.12 25.03
N ILE A 37 24.62 17.11 24.13
CA ILE A 37 25.43 16.96 22.92
C ILE A 37 26.88 17.31 23.25
N PRO A 38 27.85 16.40 23.03
CA PRO A 38 29.27 16.70 23.26
C PRO A 38 29.71 17.96 22.51
N GLY A 39 30.41 18.86 23.21
CA GLY A 39 30.86 20.15 22.65
C GLY A 39 29.83 21.28 22.72
N PHE A 40 28.63 21.04 23.25
CA PHE A 40 27.60 22.05 23.46
C PHE A 40 27.16 22.10 24.92
N THR A 41 26.95 23.29 25.46
CA THR A 41 26.59 23.50 26.88
C THR A 41 25.08 23.58 27.13
N VAL A 42 24.28 23.81 26.08
CA VAL A 42 22.83 24.05 26.20
C VAL A 42 22.00 23.05 25.38
N PHE A 43 22.59 22.42 24.37
CA PHE A 43 21.83 21.55 23.47
C PHE A 43 21.82 20.09 23.96
N THR A 44 20.63 19.50 23.98
CA THR A 44 20.38 18.09 24.27
C THR A 44 19.75 17.40 23.06
N ASN A 45 20.00 16.10 22.93
CA ASN A 45 19.29 15.19 22.03
C ASN A 45 18.23 14.44 22.81
N ARG A 46 17.02 14.30 22.24
CA ARG A 46 16.01 13.41 22.79
C ARG A 46 16.26 11.98 22.33
N ARG A 47 16.21 11.04 23.27
CA ARG A 47 16.34 9.60 23.01
C ARG A 47 15.32 8.84 23.86
N LEU A 48 15.00 7.62 23.43
CA LEU A 48 14.27 6.67 24.26
C LEU A 48 15.27 5.96 25.18
N ASP A 49 14.88 5.70 26.42
CA ASP A 49 15.68 4.90 27.37
C ASP A 49 15.78 3.42 26.96
N ASP A 50 14.71 2.85 26.39
CA ASP A 50 14.72 1.57 25.66
C ASP A 50 14.66 1.81 24.14
N PRO A 51 15.77 1.67 23.40
CA PRO A 51 15.75 1.81 21.94
C PRO A 51 14.92 0.71 21.25
N LEU A 52 14.69 -0.45 21.88
CA LEU A 52 13.86 -1.52 21.31
C LEU A 52 12.36 -1.16 21.31
N ALA A 53 11.91 -0.33 22.25
CA ALA A 53 10.55 0.22 22.23
C ALA A 53 10.31 1.07 20.96
N GLY A 54 11.31 1.85 20.54
CA GLY A 54 11.27 2.60 19.28
C GLY A 54 11.14 1.70 18.05
N LEU A 55 11.85 0.57 18.01
CA LEU A 55 11.74 -0.42 16.93
C LEU A 55 10.34 -1.06 16.89
N ARG A 56 9.80 -1.45 18.05
CA ARG A 56 8.45 -2.02 18.16
C ARG A 56 7.37 -1.04 17.71
N ALA A 57 7.48 0.22 18.08
CA ALA A 57 6.59 1.29 17.63
C ALA A 57 6.66 1.51 16.11
N ALA A 58 7.86 1.53 15.54
CA ALA A 58 8.04 1.66 14.09
C ALA A 58 7.46 0.45 13.34
N LEU A 59 7.63 -0.77 13.86
CA LEU A 59 7.06 -1.97 13.27
C LEU A 59 5.52 -1.96 13.31
N LEU A 60 4.92 -1.54 14.43
CA LEU A 60 3.48 -1.36 14.53
C LEU A 60 2.96 -0.35 13.50
N MET A 61 3.59 0.83 13.43
CA MET A 61 3.24 1.87 12.45
C MET A 61 3.33 1.35 11.02
N ARG A 62 4.38 0.58 10.70
CA ARG A 62 4.53 -0.07 9.39
C ARG A 62 3.37 -1.02 9.10
N GLY A 63 3.02 -1.90 10.04
CA GLY A 63 1.91 -2.85 9.84
C GLY A 63 0.56 -2.17 9.62
N VAL A 64 0.27 -1.11 10.38
CA VAL A 64 -0.94 -0.28 10.19
C VAL A 64 -0.92 0.41 8.82
N ALA A 65 0.22 0.97 8.42
CA ALA A 65 0.35 1.62 7.12
C ALA A 65 0.19 0.63 5.95
N GLU A 66 0.74 -0.58 6.06
CA GLU A 66 0.59 -1.65 5.07
C GLU A 66 -0.88 -2.10 4.96
N ALA A 67 -1.59 -2.28 6.08
CA ALA A 67 -3.01 -2.57 6.07
C ALA A 67 -3.82 -1.44 5.41
N GLN A 68 -3.50 -0.19 5.73
CA GLN A 68 -4.17 0.99 5.16
C GLN A 68 -3.94 1.10 3.64
N LEU A 69 -2.75 0.75 3.15
CA LEU A 69 -2.45 0.68 1.72
C LEU A 69 -3.34 -0.36 1.01
N TYR A 70 -3.48 -1.56 1.60
CA TYR A 70 -4.37 -2.59 1.07
C TYR A 70 -5.84 -2.13 1.03
N ASP A 71 -6.32 -1.47 2.09
CA ASP A 71 -7.68 -0.94 2.12
C ASP A 71 -7.93 0.17 1.09
N TYR A 72 -6.95 1.05 0.87
CA TYR A 72 -7.04 2.05 -0.19
C TYR A 72 -7.00 1.42 -1.59
N ALA A 73 -6.21 0.37 -1.79
CA ALA A 73 -6.22 -0.38 -3.05
C ALA A 73 -7.60 -1.01 -3.31
N ARG A 74 -8.19 -1.70 -2.33
CA ARG A 74 -9.56 -2.24 -2.42
C ARG A 74 -10.61 -1.17 -2.72
N THR A 75 -10.51 -0.02 -2.06
CA THR A 75 -11.43 1.10 -2.27
C THR A 75 -11.26 1.68 -3.68
N ALA A 76 -10.04 1.75 -4.19
CA ALA A 76 -9.75 2.17 -5.55
C ALA A 76 -10.33 1.17 -6.58
N CYS A 77 -10.17 -0.13 -6.37
CA CYS A 77 -10.80 -1.16 -7.23
C CYS A 77 -12.34 -1.06 -7.20
N ALA A 78 -12.92 -0.83 -6.02
CA ALA A 78 -14.36 -0.69 -5.85
C ALA A 78 -14.99 0.46 -6.68
N VAL A 79 -14.22 1.52 -6.96
CA VAL A 79 -14.62 2.63 -7.84
C VAL A 79 -14.11 2.50 -9.28
N GLY A 80 -13.51 1.35 -9.63
CA GLY A 80 -13.09 1.02 -10.98
C GLY A 80 -11.67 1.42 -11.37
N ARG A 81 -10.77 1.67 -10.40
CA ARG A 81 -9.34 1.81 -10.69
C ARG A 81 -8.69 0.45 -10.85
N SER A 82 -7.78 0.33 -11.81
CA SER A 82 -7.06 -0.91 -12.07
C SER A 82 -5.85 -1.09 -11.15
N TRP A 83 -5.43 -2.34 -10.96
CA TRP A 83 -4.16 -2.66 -10.30
C TRP A 83 -2.94 -1.99 -10.98
N GLY A 84 -2.99 -1.79 -12.30
CA GLY A 84 -1.95 -1.05 -13.01
C GLY A 84 -1.82 0.42 -12.56
N GLU A 85 -2.94 1.10 -12.35
CA GLU A 85 -2.96 2.47 -11.83
C GLU A 85 -2.48 2.53 -10.37
N ILE A 86 -2.90 1.56 -9.55
CA ILE A 86 -2.45 1.43 -8.15
C ILE A 86 -0.93 1.24 -8.11
N GLY A 87 -0.41 0.29 -8.89
CA GLY A 87 1.03 0.03 -8.97
C GLY A 87 1.85 1.22 -9.46
N ALA A 88 1.32 1.99 -10.42
CA ALA A 88 1.95 3.22 -10.89
C ALA A 88 2.07 4.29 -9.78
N ILE A 89 1.04 4.46 -8.95
CA ILE A 89 1.06 5.40 -7.81
C ILE A 89 2.10 4.97 -6.75
N LEU A 90 2.25 3.66 -6.55
CA LEU A 90 3.19 3.09 -5.59
C LEU A 90 4.65 3.14 -6.05
N CYS A 91 4.90 3.50 -7.33
CA CYS A 91 6.24 3.58 -7.92
C CYS A 91 7.07 2.29 -7.71
N LEU A 92 6.43 1.13 -7.88
CA LEU A 92 7.06 -0.16 -7.55
C LEU A 92 8.18 -0.51 -8.53
N PRO A 93 9.28 -1.14 -8.05
CA PRO A 93 10.26 -1.76 -8.94
C PRO A 93 9.64 -3.01 -9.56
N THR A 94 9.55 -3.06 -10.88
CA THR A 94 8.83 -4.13 -11.59
C THR A 94 9.72 -5.07 -12.38
N GLY A 95 10.95 -4.66 -12.74
CA GLY A 95 11.74 -5.36 -13.74
C GLY A 95 10.92 -5.50 -15.04
N ASN A 96 10.75 -6.73 -15.51
CA ASN A 96 9.96 -7.04 -16.71
C ASN A 96 8.48 -7.37 -16.42
N ALA A 97 8.06 -7.46 -15.15
CA ALA A 97 6.69 -7.78 -14.81
C ALA A 97 5.75 -6.57 -15.00
N PRO A 98 4.48 -6.77 -15.40
CA PRO A 98 3.50 -5.69 -15.41
C PRO A 98 3.31 -5.10 -14.00
N VAL A 99 3.28 -3.77 -13.89
CA VAL A 99 3.22 -3.06 -12.60
C VAL A 99 1.99 -3.43 -11.76
N GLY A 100 0.87 -3.74 -12.40
CA GLY A 100 -0.34 -4.16 -11.70
C GLY A 100 -0.20 -5.52 -11.03
N GLU A 101 0.50 -6.46 -11.66
CA GLU A 101 0.79 -7.76 -11.06
C GLU A 101 1.69 -7.62 -9.84
N VAL A 102 2.71 -6.78 -9.92
CA VAL A 102 3.62 -6.50 -8.79
C VAL A 102 2.88 -5.85 -7.63
N ALA A 103 1.93 -4.95 -7.92
CA ALA A 103 1.08 -4.33 -6.91
C ALA A 103 0.17 -5.35 -6.21
N PHE A 104 -0.47 -6.23 -6.98
CA PHE A 104 -1.30 -7.31 -6.44
C PHE A 104 -0.47 -8.29 -5.59
N ASP A 105 0.67 -8.72 -6.13
CA ASP A 105 1.60 -9.61 -5.44
C ASP A 105 2.05 -9.03 -4.10
N TRP A 106 2.32 -7.73 -4.05
CA TRP A 106 2.71 -7.08 -2.81
C TRP A 106 1.55 -6.94 -1.83
N LEU A 107 0.46 -6.27 -2.23
CA LEU A 107 -0.59 -5.87 -1.32
C LEU A 107 -1.55 -7.01 -0.94
N VAL A 108 -1.74 -7.99 -1.83
CA VAL A 108 -2.66 -9.11 -1.60
C VAL A 108 -1.90 -10.36 -1.19
N CYS A 109 -0.78 -10.65 -1.87
CA CYS A 109 -0.04 -11.89 -1.61
C CYS A 109 1.11 -11.74 -0.61
N GLY A 110 1.39 -10.51 -0.14
CA GLY A 110 2.47 -10.24 0.81
C GLY A 110 3.88 -10.43 0.25
N ARG A 111 4.04 -10.45 -1.08
CA ARG A 111 5.35 -10.62 -1.74
C ARG A 111 6.01 -9.27 -1.93
N ALA A 112 7.09 -9.01 -1.20
CA ALA A 112 7.85 -7.77 -1.34
C ALA A 112 8.29 -7.55 -2.80
N PRO A 113 8.12 -6.34 -3.38
CA PRO A 113 8.55 -6.04 -4.75
C PRO A 113 10.04 -6.33 -4.94
N ASP A 114 10.36 -7.11 -5.98
CA ASP A 114 11.73 -7.50 -6.32
C ASP A 114 11.83 -7.64 -7.84
N PRO A 115 12.58 -6.76 -8.52
CA PRO A 115 12.66 -6.73 -9.97
C PRO A 115 13.44 -7.93 -10.55
N ASP A 116 14.27 -8.58 -9.72
CA ASP A 116 15.12 -9.71 -10.12
C ASP A 116 14.47 -11.06 -9.79
N ARG A 117 13.25 -11.05 -9.25
CA ARG A 117 12.59 -12.28 -8.81
C ARG A 117 12.19 -13.14 -10.00
N GLU A 118 12.96 -14.21 -10.19
CA GLU A 118 12.59 -15.34 -11.04
C GLU A 118 11.72 -16.33 -10.25
N GLY A 119 10.55 -16.68 -10.78
CA GLY A 119 9.73 -17.74 -10.18
C GLY A 119 8.28 -17.74 -10.64
N ALA A 120 7.73 -18.94 -10.81
CA ALA A 120 6.31 -19.13 -11.05
C ALA A 120 5.50 -18.78 -9.79
N ARG A 121 4.33 -18.15 -9.97
CA ARG A 121 3.42 -17.88 -8.85
C ARG A 121 2.94 -19.19 -8.23
N SER A 122 2.66 -19.15 -6.94
CA SER A 122 2.01 -20.26 -6.23
C SER A 122 0.67 -20.60 -6.89
N PHE A 123 0.33 -21.88 -7.00
CA PHE A 123 -0.99 -22.35 -7.45
C PHE A 123 -2.14 -21.92 -6.50
N ARG A 124 -1.81 -21.38 -5.32
CA ARG A 124 -2.75 -20.73 -4.41
C ARG A 124 -2.36 -19.28 -4.26
N THR A 125 -2.87 -18.45 -5.15
CA THR A 125 -2.77 -16.99 -5.03
C THR A 125 -3.96 -16.51 -4.19
N PRO A 126 -3.72 -15.78 -3.08
CA PRO A 126 -4.80 -15.15 -2.34
C PRO A 126 -5.58 -14.17 -3.22
N SER A 127 -6.89 -14.09 -3.04
CA SER A 127 -7.76 -13.13 -3.72
C SER A 127 -7.97 -11.89 -2.86
N ALA A 128 -8.17 -10.75 -3.50
CA ALA A 128 -8.74 -9.57 -2.87
C ALA A 128 -10.27 -9.65 -2.87
N TYR A 129 -10.90 -9.08 -1.85
CA TYR A 129 -12.35 -8.94 -1.77
C TYR A 129 -12.70 -7.48 -1.63
N TRP A 130 -13.79 -7.01 -2.22
CA TRP A 130 -14.31 -5.65 -2.03
C TRP A 130 -15.76 -5.56 -2.51
N HIS A 131 -16.48 -4.49 -2.15
CA HIS A 131 -17.85 -4.29 -2.62
C HIS A 131 -17.86 -3.30 -3.77
N CYS A 132 -18.45 -3.70 -4.91
CA CYS A 132 -18.54 -2.82 -6.07
C CYS A 132 -19.44 -1.62 -5.77
N THR A 133 -18.97 -0.40 -6.06
CA THR A 133 -19.75 0.82 -5.80
C THR A 133 -20.92 1.02 -6.75
N THR A 134 -21.00 0.29 -7.87
CA THR A 134 -22.11 0.40 -8.83
C THR A 134 -23.17 -0.68 -8.66
N CYS A 135 -22.81 -1.92 -8.34
CA CYS A 135 -23.78 -3.01 -8.14
C CYS A 135 -23.93 -3.47 -6.68
N ALA A 136 -23.14 -2.93 -5.75
CA ALA A 136 -23.10 -3.29 -4.33
C ALA A 136 -22.76 -4.77 -4.01
N ALA A 137 -22.54 -5.62 -5.01
CA ALA A 137 -22.16 -7.02 -4.79
C ALA A 137 -20.72 -7.14 -4.26
N GLN A 138 -20.48 -8.20 -3.48
CA GLN A 138 -19.13 -8.58 -3.07
C GLN A 138 -18.40 -9.20 -4.26
N VAL A 139 -17.27 -8.61 -4.62
CA VAL A 139 -16.40 -9.05 -5.70
C VAL A 139 -15.23 -9.83 -5.12
N THR A 140 -14.88 -10.91 -5.79
CA THR A 140 -13.61 -11.63 -5.61
C THR A 140 -12.71 -11.25 -6.78
N ASP A 141 -11.52 -10.75 -6.48
CA ASP A 141 -10.53 -10.25 -7.43
C ASP A 141 -9.26 -11.10 -7.30
N ASP A 142 -8.99 -11.90 -8.32
CA ASP A 142 -7.88 -12.84 -8.38
C ASP A 142 -6.61 -12.20 -8.96
N GLY A 143 -6.65 -10.90 -9.27
CA GLY A 143 -5.53 -10.10 -9.74
C GLY A 143 -5.50 -9.93 -11.26
N PRO A 144 -4.64 -9.02 -11.76
CA PRO A 144 -4.63 -8.61 -13.16
C PRO A 144 -3.79 -9.56 -14.03
N PHE A 145 -4.10 -10.84 -13.99
CA PHE A 145 -3.26 -11.90 -14.56
C PHE A 145 -3.78 -12.45 -15.88
N GLU A 146 -5.09 -12.42 -16.04
CA GLU A 146 -5.75 -12.80 -17.28
C GLU A 146 -6.07 -11.56 -18.12
N SER A 147 -6.16 -11.77 -19.42
CA SER A 147 -6.41 -10.66 -20.34
C SER A 147 -7.85 -10.15 -20.25
N HIS A 148 -8.83 -11.05 -20.06
CA HIS A 148 -10.25 -10.72 -20.02
C HIS A 148 -10.66 -10.31 -18.60
N PRO A 149 -11.33 -9.15 -18.39
CA PRO A 149 -11.70 -8.69 -17.04
C PRO A 149 -12.54 -9.66 -16.22
N GLY A 150 -13.44 -10.41 -16.88
CA GLY A 150 -14.27 -11.42 -16.22
C GLY A 150 -13.52 -12.65 -15.71
N ASP A 151 -12.29 -12.87 -16.15
CA ASP A 151 -11.43 -13.96 -15.64
C ASP A 151 -10.62 -13.50 -14.41
N ASN A 152 -10.52 -12.19 -14.19
CA ASN A 152 -9.82 -11.60 -13.06
C ASN A 152 -10.78 -11.28 -11.89
N GLU A 153 -12.04 -10.96 -12.18
CA GLU A 153 -13.03 -10.57 -11.18
C GLU A 153 -14.34 -11.38 -11.30
N THR A 154 -14.83 -11.90 -10.18
CA THR A 154 -16.12 -12.60 -10.09
C THR A 154 -17.04 -11.99 -9.02
N GLY A 155 -18.35 -12.21 -9.14
CA GLY A 155 -19.35 -11.78 -8.14
C GLY A 155 -20.10 -10.49 -8.48
N HIS A 156 -19.80 -9.83 -9.61
CA HIS A 156 -20.64 -8.75 -10.12
C HIS A 156 -22.04 -9.24 -10.51
N THR A 157 -23.04 -8.38 -10.35
CA THR A 157 -24.34 -8.58 -11.02
C THR A 157 -24.20 -8.32 -12.52
N ASP A 158 -25.04 -8.96 -13.34
CA ASP A 158 -25.09 -8.73 -14.79
C ASP A 158 -25.31 -7.27 -15.18
N THR A 159 -25.90 -6.45 -14.30
CA THR A 159 -26.17 -5.02 -14.51
C THR A 159 -25.06 -4.08 -13.99
N SER A 160 -23.89 -4.61 -13.62
CA SER A 160 -22.77 -3.82 -13.10
C SER A 160 -22.18 -2.92 -14.19
N THR A 161 -22.56 -1.64 -14.20
CA THR A 161 -22.09 -0.68 -15.22
C THR A 161 -20.58 -0.52 -15.23
N ARG A 162 -19.92 -0.59 -14.05
CA ARG A 162 -18.46 -0.55 -13.94
C ARG A 162 -17.81 -1.76 -14.62
N HIS A 163 -18.29 -2.97 -14.33
CA HIS A 163 -17.71 -4.19 -14.91
C HIS A 163 -18.02 -4.32 -16.41
N GLN A 164 -19.23 -3.99 -16.84
CA GLN A 164 -19.58 -3.94 -18.27
C GLN A 164 -18.72 -2.94 -19.04
N ALA A 165 -18.43 -1.77 -18.45
CA ALA A 165 -17.55 -0.77 -19.07
C ALA A 165 -16.12 -1.30 -19.23
N GLU A 166 -15.62 -2.04 -18.24
CA GLU A 166 -14.30 -2.67 -18.28
C GLU A 166 -14.20 -3.73 -19.39
N VAL A 167 -15.18 -4.64 -19.45
CA VAL A 167 -15.29 -5.67 -20.52
C VAL A 167 -15.42 -5.00 -21.89
N THR A 168 -16.25 -3.96 -22.02
CA THR A 168 -16.41 -3.21 -23.27
C THR A 168 -15.10 -2.55 -23.69
N ALA A 169 -14.38 -1.93 -22.76
CA ALA A 169 -13.10 -1.29 -23.04
C ALA A 169 -12.03 -2.32 -23.44
N TRP A 170 -12.05 -3.51 -22.82
CA TRP A 170 -11.20 -4.63 -23.23
C TRP A 170 -11.53 -5.11 -24.65
N ALA A 171 -12.81 -5.30 -24.97
CA ALA A 171 -13.27 -5.73 -26.28
C ALA A 171 -12.87 -4.73 -27.37
N GLN A 172 -12.99 -3.43 -27.08
CA GLN A 172 -12.57 -2.36 -28.01
C GLN A 172 -11.04 -2.38 -28.26
N ARG A 173 -10.23 -2.66 -27.23
CA ARG A 173 -8.77 -2.71 -27.36
C ARG A 173 -8.27 -3.95 -28.09
N THR A 174 -8.94 -5.08 -27.90
CA THR A 174 -8.46 -6.39 -28.37
C THR A 174 -9.19 -6.89 -29.63
N GLY A 175 -10.39 -6.36 -29.90
CA GLY A 175 -11.29 -6.87 -30.94
C GLY A 175 -11.96 -8.20 -30.58
N ARG A 176 -11.84 -8.66 -29.33
CA ARG A 176 -12.37 -9.94 -28.84
C ARG A 176 -13.63 -9.72 -28.01
N THR A 177 -14.45 -10.76 -27.89
CA THR A 177 -15.72 -10.72 -27.14
C THR A 177 -15.90 -11.95 -26.24
N ASP A 178 -14.93 -12.87 -26.26
CA ASP A 178 -14.88 -14.15 -25.57
C ASP A 178 -13.85 -14.16 -24.44
#